data_AF-A0A1S3DG93-F1
#
_entry.id   AF-A0A1S3DG93-F1
#
_cell.length_a   1.000
_cell.length_b   1.000
_cell.length_c   1.000
_cell.angle_alpha   90.00
_cell.angle_beta   90.00
_cell.angle_gamma   90.00
#
_symmetry.space_group_name_H-M   'P 1'
#
loop_
_entity.id
_entity.type
_entity.pdbx_description
1 polymer ?
#
loop_
_entity_poly.entity_id
_entity_poly.type
_entity_poly.pdbx_seq_one_letter_code
_entity_poly.pdbx_strand_id
1 'polypeptide(L)'
;MSPISMKITHKQLQLGAGKSLTECLKMEYRLACAAVDAKSSPDFYEGVRALLIDKDKSPKWNPPRLEQVTSYMVDQCFEEDPNVEITLDH
;
A
#
# COMPACT_ATOMS: atom_id res chain seq x y z
N MET A 1 10.54 7.23 -5.25
CA MET A 1 9.44 6.28 -4.99
C MET A 1 9.63 5.69 -3.61
N SER A 2 8.56 5.46 -2.86
CA SER A 2 8.62 4.77 -1.56
C SER A 2 9.08 3.31 -1.75
N PRO A 3 10.09 2.83 -1.01
CA PRO A 3 10.54 1.44 -1.07
C PRO A 3 9.46 0.42 -0.68
N ILE A 4 8.67 0.71 0.35
CA ILE A 4 7.60 -0.21 0.79
C ILE A 4 6.47 -0.25 -0.25
N SER A 5 6.06 0.90 -0.80
CA SER A 5 5.05 0.94 -1.87
C SER A 5 5.50 0.14 -3.10
N MET A 6 6.77 0.21 -3.49
CA MET A 6 7.30 -0.60 -4.60
C MET A 6 7.15 -2.10 -4.37
N LYS A 7 7.47 -2.60 -3.16
CA LYS A 7 7.33 -4.04 -2.85
C LYS A 7 5.88 -4.47 -2.74
N ILE A 8 5.02 -3.63 -2.15
CA ILE A 8 3.56 -3.88 -2.09
C ILE A 8 3.00 -4.01 -3.51
N THR A 9 3.26 -3.03 -4.39
CA THR A 9 2.78 -3.06 -5.78
C THR A 9 3.32 -4.27 -6.53
N HIS A 10 4.59 -4.65 -6.35
CA HIS A 10 5.14 -5.86 -6.96
C HIS A 10 4.39 -7.13 -6.52
N LYS A 11 4.16 -7.30 -5.21
CA LYS A 11 3.39 -8.44 -4.68
C LYS A 11 1.94 -8.42 -5.15
N GLN A 12 1.31 -7.25 -5.17
CA GLN A 12 -0.06 -7.05 -5.68
C GLN A 12 -0.19 -7.50 -7.13
N LEU A 13 0.76 -7.14 -8.00
CA LEU A 13 0.78 -7.56 -9.41
C LEU A 13 0.95 -9.07 -9.55
N GLN A 14 1.83 -9.68 -8.74
CA GLN A 14 2.02 -11.13 -8.73
C GLN A 14 0.74 -11.87 -8.31
N LEU A 15 0.05 -11.40 -7.28
CA LEU A 15 -1.21 -11.99 -6.81
C LEU A 15 -2.39 -11.72 -7.76
N GLY A 16 -2.41 -10.54 -8.37
CA GLY A 16 -3.47 -10.10 -9.29
C GLY A 16 -3.48 -10.85 -10.62
N ALA A 17 -2.33 -11.39 -11.05
CA ALA A 17 -2.22 -12.11 -12.33
C ALA A 17 -3.19 -13.30 -12.47
N GLY A 18 -3.63 -13.90 -11.35
CA GLY A 18 -4.59 -15.00 -11.32
C GLY A 18 -6.00 -14.63 -10.87
N LYS A 19 -6.31 -13.34 -10.72
CA LYS A 19 -7.57 -12.83 -10.14
C LYS A 19 -8.47 -12.19 -11.20
N SER A 20 -9.77 -12.27 -10.98
CA SER A 20 -10.77 -11.45 -11.70
C SER A 20 -10.63 -9.97 -11.32
N LEU A 21 -11.25 -9.09 -12.12
CA LEU A 21 -11.29 -7.66 -11.83
C LEU A 21 -11.88 -7.37 -10.44
N THR A 22 -13.00 -8.03 -10.10
CA THR A 22 -13.67 -7.87 -8.80
C THR A 22 -12.75 -8.25 -7.65
N GLU A 23 -11.98 -9.34 -7.78
CA GLU A 23 -11.02 -9.77 -6.76
C GLU A 23 -9.82 -8.83 -6.66
N CYS A 24 -9.33 -8.29 -7.79
CA CYS A 24 -8.29 -7.26 -7.79
C CYS A 24 -8.75 -5.99 -7.07
N LEU A 25 -9.96 -5.49 -7.37
CA LEU A 25 -10.50 -4.30 -6.73
C LEU A 25 -10.72 -4.49 -5.22
N LYS A 26 -11.18 -5.67 -4.79
CA LYS A 26 -11.28 -6.01 -3.36
C LYS A 26 -9.92 -5.98 -2.66
N MET A 27 -8.88 -6.54 -3.30
CA MET A 27 -7.52 -6.50 -2.79
C MET A 27 -6.97 -5.07 -2.74
N GLU A 28 -7.18 -4.29 -3.79
CA GLU A 28 -6.73 -2.89 -3.87
C GLU A 28 -7.40 -1.99 -2.84
N TYR A 29 -8.70 -2.19 -2.61
CA TYR A 29 -9.44 -1.47 -1.57
C TYR A 29 -8.83 -1.69 -0.19
N ARG A 30 -8.58 -2.96 0.17
CA ARG A 30 -7.93 -3.30 1.45
C ARG A 30 -6.54 -2.69 1.56
N LEU A 31 -5.74 -2.76 0.50
CA LEU A 31 -4.41 -2.12 0.46
C LEU A 31 -4.48 -0.60 0.62
N ALA A 32 -5.47 0.06 0.01
CA ALA A 32 -5.69 1.49 0.15
C ALA A 32 -6.07 1.86 1.59
N CYS A 33 -6.97 1.08 2.22
CA CYS A 33 -7.32 1.24 3.63
C CYS A 33 -6.11 1.03 4.55
N ALA A 34 -5.31 -0.02 4.33
CA ALA A 34 -4.08 -0.25 5.07
C ALA A 34 -3.05 0.89 4.89
N ALA A 35 -3.00 1.51 3.71
CA ALA A 35 -2.11 2.64 3.47
C ALA A 35 -2.52 3.92 4.22
N VAL A 36 -3.83 4.12 4.46
CA VAL A 36 -4.34 5.27 5.22
C VAL A 36 -4.45 5.00 6.72
N ASP A 37 -4.50 3.75 7.17
CA ASP A 37 -4.40 3.48 8.61
C ASP A 37 -2.99 3.84 9.10
N ALA A 38 -2.91 4.81 10.01
CA ALA A 38 -1.67 5.37 10.54
C ALA A 38 -0.75 4.32 11.20
N LYS A 39 -1.28 3.13 11.52
CA LYS A 39 -0.49 2.00 12.03
C LYS A 39 0.40 1.33 10.98
N SER A 40 0.08 1.48 9.69
CA SER A 40 0.63 0.61 8.64
C SER A 40 1.45 1.32 7.57
N SER A 41 1.29 2.65 7.35
CA SER A 41 2.13 3.35 6.36
C SER A 41 2.31 4.87 6.59
N PRO A 42 3.37 5.30 7.30
CA PRO A 42 3.75 6.72 7.35
C PRO A 42 4.10 7.28 5.96
N ASP A 43 4.47 6.41 5.02
CA ASP A 43 4.87 6.79 3.67
C ASP A 43 3.71 7.36 2.84
N PHE A 44 2.45 6.98 3.08
CA PHE A 44 1.32 7.60 2.38
C PHE A 44 1.23 9.09 2.70
N TYR A 45 1.21 9.43 3.99
CA TYR A 45 1.16 10.81 4.47
C TYR A 45 2.39 11.62 4.06
N GLU A 46 3.58 11.02 4.13
CA GLU A 46 4.81 11.68 3.70
C GLU A 46 4.81 11.97 2.20
N GLY A 47 4.26 11.07 1.39
CA GLY A 47 4.08 11.30 -0.04
C GLY A 47 3.13 12.46 -0.30
N VAL A 48 1.99 12.50 0.39
CA VAL A 48 1.05 13.63 0.31
C VAL A 48 1.73 14.93 0.74
N ARG A 49 2.47 14.93 1.84
CA ARG A 49 3.20 16.10 2.33
C ARG A 49 4.18 16.62 1.27
N ALA A 50 5.07 15.76 0.77
CA ALA A 50 6.14 16.14 -0.15
C ALA A 50 5.65 16.57 -1.54
N LEU A 51 4.54 15.99 -2.03
CA LEU A 51 4.04 16.27 -3.37
C LEU A 51 2.92 17.33 -3.40
N LEU A 52 2.04 17.37 -2.40
CA LEU A 52 0.80 18.14 -2.45
C LEU A 52 0.74 19.28 -1.42
N ILE A 53 1.31 19.09 -0.23
CA ILE A 53 1.28 20.10 0.85
C ILE A 53 2.48 21.04 0.73
N ASP A 54 3.67 20.56 1.06
CA ASP A 54 4.90 21.36 1.08
C ASP A 54 5.49 21.52 -0.32
N LYS A 55 5.16 20.57 -1.22
CA LYS A 55 5.60 20.54 -2.63
C LYS A 55 7.13 20.60 -2.79
N ASP A 56 7.86 20.10 -1.79
CA ASP A 56 9.32 20.07 -1.77
C ASP A 56 9.92 19.00 -2.70
N LYS A 57 9.10 18.03 -3.13
CA LYS A 57 9.52 16.84 -3.92
C LYS A 57 10.65 16.04 -3.24
N SER A 58 10.78 16.16 -1.92
CA SER A 58 11.82 15.54 -1.10
C SER A 58 11.21 14.66 0.00
N PRO A 59 10.49 13.59 -0.37
CA PRO A 59 9.88 12.70 0.60
C PRO A 59 10.91 11.90 1.41
N LYS A 60 10.67 11.79 2.71
CA LYS A 60 11.47 11.06 3.70
C LYS A 60 10.87 9.69 3.97
N TRP A 61 11.03 8.78 3.01
CA TRP A 61 10.51 7.42 3.11
C TRP A 61 11.11 6.64 4.28
N ASN A 62 10.29 5.81 4.92
CA ASN A 62 10.71 4.90 5.97
C ASN A 62 10.15 3.49 5.72
N PRO A 63 11.00 2.52 5.35
CA PRO A 63 12.45 2.60 5.29
C PRO A 63 12.94 3.31 4.01
N PRO A 64 14.12 3.95 4.03
CA PRO A 64 14.63 4.72 2.88
C PRO A 64 15.22 3.86 1.76
N ARG A 65 15.47 2.57 1.97
CA ARG A 65 16.08 1.66 0.99
C ARG A 65 15.29 0.37 0.80
N LEU A 66 15.36 -0.19 -0.40
CA LEU A 66 14.63 -1.42 -0.79
C LEU A 66 15.05 -2.64 0.03
N GLU A 67 16.33 -2.75 0.38
CA GLU A 67 16.88 -3.89 1.12
C GLU A 67 16.38 -3.94 2.57
N GLN A 68 15.93 -2.80 3.09
CA GLN A 68 15.42 -2.66 4.45
C GLN A 68 13.93 -3.01 4.58
N VAL A 69 13.20 -3.09 3.46
CA VAL A 69 11.80 -3.52 3.47
C VAL A 69 11.77 -5.03 3.66
N THR A 70 11.30 -5.50 4.81
CA THR A 70 11.18 -6.94 5.10
C THR A 70 9.91 -7.52 4.46
N SER A 71 9.86 -8.85 4.29
CA SER A 71 8.63 -9.51 3.85
C SER A 71 7.48 -9.26 4.85
N TYR A 72 7.77 -9.32 6.15
CA TYR A 72 6.81 -9.06 7.21
C TYR A 72 6.10 -7.69 7.05
N MET A 73 6.85 -6.62 6.78
CA MET A 73 6.27 -5.29 6.56
C MET A 73 5.31 -5.27 5.36
N VAL A 74 5.64 -5.99 4.30
CA VAL A 74 4.76 -6.11 3.12
C VAL A 74 3.56 -6.98 3.44
N ASP A 75 3.77 -8.11 4.11
CA ASP A 75 2.72 -9.10 4.42
C ASP A 75 1.63 -8.51 5.31
N GLN A 76 1.99 -7.68 6.29
CA GLN A 76 1.05 -6.94 7.14
C GLN A 76 0.06 -6.07 6.35
N CYS A 77 0.47 -5.50 5.20
CA CYS A 77 -0.45 -4.73 4.36
C CYS A 77 -1.51 -5.58 3.65
N PHE A 78 -1.30 -6.90 3.53
CA PHE A 78 -2.22 -7.84 2.88
C PHE A 78 -3.04 -8.66 3.89
N GLU A 79 -2.91 -8.40 5.19
CA GLU A 79 -3.73 -9.06 6.20
C GLU A 79 -5.19 -8.65 6.04
N GLU A 80 -6.09 -9.63 6.15
CA GLU A 80 -7.51 -9.37 6.04
C GLU A 80 -8.02 -8.71 7.32
N ASP A 81 -8.50 -7.47 7.20
CA ASP A 81 -9.29 -6.85 8.25
C ASP A 81 -10.79 -7.13 7.96
N PRO A 82 -11.48 -7.90 8.81
CA PRO A 82 -12.91 -8.17 8.62
C PRO A 82 -13.78 -6.90 8.73
N ASN A 83 -13.24 -5.79 9.24
CA ASN A 83 -13.93 -4.50 9.26
C ASN A 83 -13.74 -3.71 7.95
N VAL A 84 -12.88 -4.17 7.04
CA VAL A 84 -12.61 -3.54 5.74
C VAL A 84 -13.10 -4.47 4.63
N GLU A 85 -14.42 -4.48 4.45
CA GLU A 85 -15.09 -5.25 3.41
C GLU A 85 -15.78 -4.33 2.41
N ILE A 86 -15.56 -4.59 1.12
CA ILE A 86 -16.25 -3.92 0.02
C ILE A 86 -17.02 -4.95 -0.78
N THR A 87 -18.32 -4.71 -0.92
CA THR A 87 -19.18 -5.42 -1.87
C THR A 87 -19.23 -4.61 -3.16
N LEU A 88 -18.93 -5.27 -4.27
CA LEU A 88 -19.06 -4.70 -5.60
C LEU A 88 -20.27 -5.37 -6.23
N ASP A 89 -21.42 -4.70 -6.14
CA ASP A 89 -22.66 -5.15 -6.76
C ASP A 89 -22.53 -4.96 -8.28
N HIS A 90 -22.92 -5.99 -9.05
CA HIS A 90 -22.92 -5.95 -10.52
C HIS A 90 -24.28 -5.52 -11.06
#